data_AF-A0AAE1C651-F1
#
_entry.id   AF-A0AAE1C651-F1
#
_cell.length_a   1.000
_cell.length_b   1.000
_cell.length_c   1.000
_cell.angle_alpha   90.00
_cell.angle_beta   90.00
_cell.angle_gamma   90.00
#
_symmetry.space_group_name_H-M   'P 1'
#
loop_
_entity.id
_entity.type
_entity.pdbx_description
1 polymer ?
#
loop_
_entity_poly.entity_id
_entity_poly.type
_entity_poly.pdbx_seq_one_letter_code
_entity_poly.pdbx_strand_id
1 'polypeptide(L)'
;MLTATIQFFNGCLLENRPAECFRIIPGAVEFPQYFRLKTGYAAPYAHFVFRENIYPEDEFLPIYQPIMPHLVDFINLTNDLMSFYKESILSDERFFL
;
A
#
# COMPACT_ATOMS: atom_id res chain seq x y z
N MET A 1 -6.32 -2.37 -11.44
CA MET A 1 -5.40 -1.21 -11.39
C MET A 1 -6.10 0.12 -11.09
N LEU A 2 -7.12 0.53 -11.88
CA LEU A 2 -7.88 1.78 -11.67
C LEU A 2 -8.39 1.99 -10.24
N THR A 3 -8.94 0.94 -9.61
CA THR A 3 -9.42 1.00 -8.22
C THR A 3 -8.30 1.37 -7.25
N ALA A 4 -7.11 0.81 -7.41
CA ALA A 4 -5.96 1.11 -6.55
C ALA A 4 -5.52 2.57 -6.72
N THR A 5 -5.57 3.11 -7.94
CA THR A 5 -5.26 4.52 -8.21
C THR A 5 -6.24 5.46 -7.52
N ILE A 6 -7.54 5.19 -7.62
CA ILE A 6 -8.56 6.00 -6.94
C ILE A 6 -8.39 5.92 -5.42
N GLN A 7 -8.14 4.72 -4.88
CA GLN A 7 -7.91 4.55 -3.44
C GLN A 7 -6.64 5.27 -2.96
N PHE A 8 -5.58 5.24 -3.76
CA PHE A 8 -4.34 5.96 -3.48
C PHE A 8 -4.55 7.46 -3.44
N PHE A 9 -5.21 8.04 -4.46
CA PHE A 9 -5.55 9.47 -4.44
C PHE A 9 -6.36 9.85 -3.20
N ASN A 10 -7.38 9.06 -2.85
CA ASN A 10 -8.16 9.30 -1.64
C ASN A 10 -7.32 9.18 -0.35
N GLY A 11 -6.38 8.22 -0.31
CA GLY A 11 -5.45 8.05 0.80
C GLY A 11 -4.54 9.27 0.99
N CYS A 12 -3.89 9.73 -0.09
CA CYS A 12 -3.04 10.92 -0.03
C CYS A 12 -3.83 12.18 0.36
N LEU A 13 -5.09 12.31 -0.09
CA LEU A 13 -5.95 13.41 0.33
C LEU A 13 -6.27 13.37 1.84
N LEU A 14 -6.33 12.18 2.44
CA LEU A 14 -6.51 12.01 3.88
C LEU A 14 -5.22 12.28 4.66
N GLU A 15 -4.07 11.81 4.18
CA GLU A 15 -2.74 12.05 4.79
C GLU A 15 -2.40 13.54 4.86
N ASN A 16 -2.78 14.30 3.83
CA ASN A 16 -2.51 15.74 3.77
C ASN A 16 -3.44 16.58 4.66
N ARG A 17 -4.43 15.98 5.34
CA ARG A 17 -5.29 16.75 6.26
C ARG A 17 -4.54 17.13 7.53
N PRO A 18 -4.92 18.26 8.16
CA PRO A 18 -4.41 18.61 9.49
C PRO A 18 -4.71 17.50 10.51
N ALA A 19 -3.77 17.19 11.39
CA ALA A 19 -3.94 16.19 12.45
C ALA A 19 -5.12 16.48 13.39
N GLU A 20 -5.55 17.74 13.46
CA GLU A 20 -6.75 18.17 14.20
C GLU A 20 -8.06 17.62 13.60
N CYS A 21 -8.07 17.35 12.29
CA CYS A 21 -9.23 16.81 11.58
C CYS A 21 -9.31 15.29 11.65
N PHE A 22 -8.22 14.61 12.00
CA PHE A 22 -8.12 13.15 11.93
C PHE A 22 -7.28 12.60 13.08
N ARG A 23 -7.93 12.30 14.21
CA ARG A 23 -7.33 11.55 15.32
C ARG A 23 -7.77 10.09 15.25
N ILE A 24 -6.80 9.19 15.16
CA ILE A 24 -7.04 7.75 15.22
C ILE A 24 -7.54 7.42 16.63
N ILE A 25 -8.66 6.70 16.71
CA ILE A 25 -9.26 6.31 17.99
C ILE A 25 -8.40 5.21 18.62
N PRO A 26 -8.01 5.33 19.90
CA PRO A 26 -7.34 4.25 20.61
C PRO A 26 -8.21 2.99 20.59
N GLY A 27 -7.71 1.91 19.96
CA GLY A 27 -8.45 0.66 19.75
C GLY A 27 -8.81 0.34 18.30
N ALA A 28 -8.60 1.26 17.36
CA ALA A 28 -8.75 1.00 15.93
C ALA A 28 -7.58 0.19 15.35
N VAL A 29 -7.37 -1.03 15.85
CA VAL A 29 -6.18 -1.87 15.55
C VAL A 29 -6.04 -2.27 14.08
N GLU A 30 -7.14 -2.31 13.33
CA GLU A 30 -7.14 -2.64 11.89
C GLU A 30 -6.91 -1.41 11.00
N PHE A 31 -7.08 -0.20 11.56
CA PHE A 31 -6.99 1.04 10.80
C PHE A 31 -5.61 1.24 10.15
N PRO A 32 -4.48 0.98 10.82
CA PRO A 32 -3.15 1.09 10.22
C PRO A 32 -3.00 0.25 8.94
N GLN A 33 -3.41 -1.03 8.99
CA GLN A 33 -3.33 -1.92 7.83
C GLN A 33 -4.28 -1.48 6.71
N TYR A 34 -5.52 -1.11 7.06
CA TYR A 34 -6.49 -0.59 6.10
C TYR A 34 -5.97 0.67 5.38
N PHE A 35 -5.37 1.58 6.13
CA PHE A 35 -4.85 2.82 5.58
C PHE A 35 -3.63 2.56 4.69
N ARG A 36 -2.72 1.69 5.14
CA ARG A 36 -1.54 1.27 4.35
C ARG A 36 -1.93 0.63 3.02
N LEU A 37 -2.96 -0.21 2.98
CA LEU A 37 -3.46 -0.80 1.74
C LEU A 37 -3.96 0.23 0.72
N LYS A 38 -4.43 1.40 1.18
CA LYS A 38 -4.83 2.51 0.30
C LYS A 38 -3.64 3.32 -0.18
N THR A 39 -2.72 3.67 0.71
CA THR A 39 -1.64 4.63 0.43
C THR A 39 -0.36 3.96 -0.09
N GLY A 40 -0.17 2.65 0.11
CA GLY A 40 1.04 1.95 -0.32
C GLY A 40 1.14 1.67 -1.83
N TYR A 41 0.03 1.74 -2.56
CA TYR A 41 -0.02 1.53 -4.02
C TYR A 41 0.66 0.23 -4.52
N ALA A 42 0.76 -0.78 -3.65
CA ALA A 42 1.49 -2.02 -3.91
C ALA A 42 0.80 -2.97 -4.91
N ALA A 43 -0.54 -2.98 -4.99
CA ALA A 43 -1.26 -3.89 -5.87
C ALA A 43 -0.94 -3.68 -7.37
N PRO A 44 -0.80 -2.43 -7.86
CA PRO A 44 -0.22 -2.16 -9.18
C PRO A 44 1.20 -2.70 -9.37
N TYR A 45 2.10 -2.47 -8.41
CA TYR A 45 3.48 -2.97 -8.50
C TYR A 45 3.54 -4.50 -8.56
N ALA A 46 2.70 -5.17 -7.77
CA ALA A 46 2.58 -6.63 -7.81
C ALA A 46 2.09 -7.13 -9.18
N HIS A 47 1.14 -6.44 -9.83
CA HIS A 47 0.70 -6.80 -11.19
C HIS A 47 1.81 -6.62 -12.22
N PHE A 48 2.65 -5.59 -12.09
CA PHE A 48 3.73 -5.34 -13.04
C PHE A 48 4.83 -6.42 -13.05
N VAL A 49 4.87 -7.30 -12.04
CA VAL A 49 5.75 -8.47 -12.03
C VAL A 49 5.32 -9.48 -13.12
N PHE A 50 4.02 -9.64 -13.35
CA PHE A 50 3.45 -10.59 -14.30
C PHE A 50 3.14 -9.91 -15.63
N ARG A 51 4.18 -9.76 -16.46
CA ARG A 51 4.04 -9.12 -17.77
C ARG A 51 3.37 -10.06 -18.76
N GLU A 52 2.39 -9.54 -19.50
CA GLU A 52 1.61 -10.30 -20.50
C GLU A 52 2.46 -11.00 -21.57
N ASN A 53 3.62 -10.45 -21.91
CA ASN A 53 4.51 -11.04 -22.91
C ASN A 53 5.24 -12.33 -22.44
N ILE A 54 5.27 -12.59 -21.13
CA ILE A 54 5.93 -13.77 -20.53
C ILE A 54 4.92 -14.63 -19.77
N TYR A 55 3.93 -14.00 -19.14
CA TYR A 55 2.89 -14.63 -18.32
C TYR A 55 1.51 -14.16 -18.79
N PRO A 56 1.04 -14.62 -19.96
CA PRO A 56 -0.26 -14.23 -20.48
C PRO A 56 -1.39 -14.58 -19.50
N GLU A 57 -2.31 -13.65 -19.26
CA GLU A 57 -3.39 -13.86 -18.27
C GLU A 57 -4.27 -15.07 -18.62
N ASP A 58 -4.51 -15.31 -19.91
CA ASP A 58 -5.35 -16.43 -20.39
C ASP A 58 -4.86 -17.82 -19.93
N GLU A 59 -3.56 -17.97 -19.66
CA GLU A 59 -2.95 -19.24 -19.23
C GLU A 59 -2.54 -19.21 -17.76
N PHE A 60 -2.00 -18.09 -17.27
CA PHE A 60 -1.30 -18.03 -15.98
C PHE A 60 -2.09 -17.32 -14.88
N LEU A 61 -3.19 -16.63 -15.18
CA LEU A 61 -3.99 -15.91 -14.17
C LEU A 61 -4.38 -16.80 -12.98
N PRO A 62 -4.87 -18.05 -13.14
CA PRO A 62 -5.20 -18.90 -12.00
C PRO A 62 -3.99 -19.28 -11.13
N ILE A 63 -2.79 -19.20 -11.69
CA ILE A 63 -1.53 -19.60 -11.03
C ILE A 63 -0.99 -18.43 -10.20
N TYR A 64 -0.91 -17.22 -10.75
CA TYR A 64 -0.33 -16.09 -10.04
C TYR A 64 -1.36 -15.27 -9.23
N GLN A 65 -2.64 -15.28 -9.60
CA GLN A 65 -3.65 -14.49 -8.88
C GLN A 65 -3.73 -14.80 -7.37
N PRO A 66 -3.62 -16.06 -6.91
CA PRO A 66 -3.64 -16.38 -5.48
C PRO A 66 -2.48 -15.78 -4.68
N ILE A 67 -1.32 -15.50 -5.29
CA ILE A 67 -0.16 -14.93 -4.59
C ILE A 67 -0.22 -13.40 -4.47
N MET A 68 -1.13 -12.76 -5.21
CA MET A 68 -1.23 -11.30 -5.27
C MET A 68 -1.38 -10.61 -3.90
N PRO A 69 -2.21 -11.10 -2.95
CA PRO A 69 -2.30 -10.49 -1.62
C PRO A 69 -0.97 -10.54 -0.86
N HIS A 70 -0.26 -11.66 -0.95
CA HIS A 70 1.05 -11.82 -0.29
C HIS A 70 2.12 -10.91 -0.89
N LEU A 71 2.12 -10.70 -2.21
CA LEU A 71 3.02 -9.75 -2.86
C LEU A 71 2.73 -8.31 -2.42
N VAL A 72 1.46 -7.95 -2.26
CA VAL A 72 1.06 -6.63 -1.75
C VAL A 72 1.59 -6.40 -0.35
N ASP A 73 1.40 -7.36 0.55
CA ASP A 73 1.92 -7.29 1.92
C ASP A 73 3.45 -7.21 1.92
N PHE A 74 4.12 -8.05 1.13
CA PHE A 74 5.57 -8.05 1.02
C PHE A 74 6.12 -6.70 0.56
N ILE A 75 5.54 -6.10 -0.48
CA ILE A 75 5.97 -4.80 -1.02
C ILE A 75 5.78 -3.70 0.04
N ASN A 76 4.62 -3.64 0.68
CA ASN A 76 4.33 -2.63 1.70
C ASN A 76 5.26 -2.76 2.91
N LEU A 77 5.38 -3.96 3.48
CA LEU A 77 6.21 -4.21 4.66
C LEU A 77 7.69 -3.98 4.37
N THR A 78 8.17 -4.39 3.18
CA THR A 78 9.55 -4.12 2.78
C THR A 78 9.80 -2.63 2.62
N ASN A 79 8.84 -1.90 2.04
CA ASN A 79 8.95 -0.46 1.94
C ASN A 79 9.00 0.20 3.32
N ASP A 80 8.10 -0.15 4.24
CA ASP A 80 8.06 0.40 5.60
C ASP A 80 9.37 0.13 6.36
N LEU A 81 9.89 -1.11 6.26
CA LEU A 81 11.15 -1.49 6.90
C LEU A 81 12.35 -0.71 6.32
N MET A 82 12.42 -0.59 5.00
CA MET A 82 13.56 0.03 4.32
C MET A 82 13.51 1.56 4.39
N SER A 83 12.31 2.16 4.43
CA SER A 83 12.13 3.61 4.52
C SER A 83 12.17 4.13 5.95
N PHE A 84 11.99 3.27 6.96
CA PHE A 84 11.99 3.62 8.39
C PHE A 84 13.11 4.60 8.77
N TYR A 85 14.36 4.33 8.38
CA TYR A 85 15.48 5.23 8.72
C TYR A 85 15.30 6.64 8.15
N LYS A 86 14.89 6.75 6.88
CA LYS A 86 14.66 8.03 6.22
C LYS A 86 13.49 8.76 6.88
N GLU A 87 12.40 8.05 7.15
CA GLU A 87 11.17 8.67 7.64
C GLU A 87 11.28 9.07 9.11
N SER A 88 11.92 8.25 9.97
CA SER A 88 11.93 8.48 11.42
C SER A 88 13.06 9.36 11.91
N ILE A 89 14.16 9.44 11.16
CA ILE A 89 15.37 10.15 11.60
C ILE A 89 15.63 11.41 10.76
N LEU A 90 15.32 11.37 9.46
CA LEU A 90 15.62 12.47 8.55
C LEU A 90 14.39 13.31 8.18
N SER A 91 13.19 12.79 8.36
CA SER A 91 11.93 13.45 7.99
C SER A 91 11.13 13.82 9.23
N ASP A 92 10.29 14.85 9.11
CA ASP A 92 9.27 15.25 10.08
C ASP A 92 7.91 14.61 9.71
N GLU A 93 7.97 13.45 9.03
CA GLU A 93 6.81 12.74 8.52
C GLU A 93 5.98 12.19 9.69
N ARG A 94 4.68 12.48 9.66
CA ARG A 94 3.75 12.03 10.68
C ARG A 94 3.49 10.54 10.50
N PHE A 95 4.08 9.73 11.37
CA PHE A 95 3.71 8.34 11.53
C PHE A 95 2.27 8.27 12.04
N PHE A 96 1.34 7.94 11.15
CA PHE A 96 0.00 7.47 11.52
C PHE A 96 0.00 5.96 11.82
N LEU A 97 1.20 5.37 11.92
CA LEU A 97 1.50 3.99 12.27
C LEU A 97 2.03 3.92 13.71
#